data_AF-A0A8H4T406-F1
#
_entry.id   AF-A0A8H4T406-F1
#
_cell.length_a   1.000
_cell.length_b   1.000
_cell.length_c   1.000
_cell.angle_alpha   90.00
_cell.angle_beta   90.00
_cell.angle_gamma   90.00
#
_symmetry.space_group_name_H-M   'P 1'
#
loop_
_entity.id
_entity.type
_entity.pdbx_description
1 polymer ?
#
loop_
_entity_poly.entity_id
_entity_poly.type
_entity_poly.pdbx_seq_one_letter_code
_entity_poly.pdbx_strand_id
1 'polypeptide(L)'
;MNFAGAQAKDQDGDIQMCHPHCWELDAGPLQDYLEEISEWVGKTPDEVVKILLTNIDALPIEKFDETFTSAGLKGLGFRPKAKLSRAKWPPLQKLLDERTRLVVFIDYSLDEGKIDYILDEFDYFWKTLFEGDPTQLMGIMDHMLNHEVLGIVIPNQADANKTNSEYSIQTRQTFARATGAGDQMSFSWIVLTLERQWAPRYL
;
A
#
# COMPACT_ATOMS: atom_id res chain seq x y z
N MET A 1 -5.69 7.34 8.53
CA MET A 1 -4.76 7.13 7.37
C MET A 1 -4.39 5.66 7.31
N ASN A 2 -4.92 4.97 6.31
CA ASN A 2 -4.71 3.54 6.09
C ASN A 2 -3.74 3.36 4.92
N PHE A 3 -2.85 2.37 4.96
CA PHE A 3 -1.90 2.03 3.89
C PHE A 3 -2.25 0.64 3.40
N ALA A 4 -1.73 0.17 2.28
CA ALA A 4 -1.88 -1.23 1.90
C ALA A 4 -0.79 -1.61 0.93
N GLY A 5 0.06 -2.60 1.24
CA GLY A 5 0.89 -3.27 0.25
C GLY A 5 0.06 -4.25 -0.58
N ALA A 6 0.44 -4.59 -1.80
CA ALA A 6 0.02 -5.82 -2.50
C ALA A 6 1.05 -6.17 -3.58
N GLN A 7 1.31 -7.45 -3.83
CA GLN A 7 2.24 -7.89 -4.89
C GLN A 7 1.45 -8.39 -6.09
N ALA A 8 1.59 -7.72 -7.22
CA ALA A 8 0.88 -7.97 -8.48
C ALA A 8 1.67 -8.90 -9.41
N LYS A 9 0.97 -9.90 -9.97
CA LYS A 9 1.49 -10.80 -11.01
C LYS A 9 0.50 -10.98 -12.14
N ASP A 10 1.01 -11.25 -13.34
CA ASP A 10 0.16 -11.61 -14.48
C ASP A 10 -0.20 -13.09 -14.40
N GLN A 11 -1.50 -13.37 -14.44
CA GLN A 11 -2.00 -14.73 -14.60
C GLN A 11 -3.14 -14.71 -15.59
N ASP A 12 -2.92 -15.36 -16.74
CA ASP A 12 -3.89 -15.46 -17.84
C ASP A 12 -4.43 -14.11 -18.34
N GLY A 13 -3.63 -13.03 -18.20
CA GLY A 13 -3.97 -11.68 -18.63
C GLY A 13 -4.54 -10.78 -17.54
N ASP A 14 -4.90 -11.32 -16.38
CA ASP A 14 -5.38 -10.56 -15.22
C ASP A 14 -4.27 -10.31 -14.19
N ILE A 15 -4.42 -9.24 -13.40
CA ILE A 15 -3.52 -8.94 -12.28
C ILE A 15 -3.97 -9.72 -11.04
N GLN A 16 -3.15 -10.67 -10.60
CA GLN A 16 -3.34 -11.44 -9.37
C GLN A 16 -2.47 -10.92 -8.23
N MET A 17 -2.96 -11.05 -6.99
CA MET A 17 -2.20 -10.74 -5.80
C MET A 17 -1.50 -11.98 -5.26
N CYS A 18 -0.18 -12.09 -5.42
CA CYS A 18 0.58 -13.31 -5.13
C CYS A 18 1.77 -13.09 -4.19
N HIS A 19 2.15 -14.09 -3.41
CA HIS A 19 3.39 -14.07 -2.60
C HIS A 19 4.50 -14.80 -3.35
N PRO A 20 5.64 -14.15 -3.65
CA PRO A 20 6.44 -14.15 -4.91
C PRO A 20 6.07 -15.03 -6.11
N HIS A 21 5.31 -16.11 -5.94
CA HIS A 21 4.67 -16.91 -6.97
C HIS A 21 3.26 -17.31 -6.50
N CYS A 22 2.27 -17.26 -7.39
CA CYS A 22 0.87 -17.54 -7.04
C CYS A 22 0.64 -18.97 -6.52
N TRP A 23 1.51 -19.93 -6.86
CA TRP A 23 1.42 -21.29 -6.31
C TRP A 23 1.78 -21.38 -4.83
N GLU A 24 2.58 -20.45 -4.30
CA GLU A 24 2.88 -20.37 -2.87
C GLU A 24 1.70 -19.80 -2.10
N LEU A 25 1.17 -18.68 -2.60
CA LEU A 25 -0.02 -18.04 -2.09
C LEU A 25 -0.62 -17.11 -3.14
N ASP A 26 -1.92 -17.29 -3.38
CA ASP A 26 -2.74 -16.48 -4.28
C ASP A 26 -3.91 -15.90 -3.47
N ALA A 27 -3.94 -14.58 -3.34
CA ALA A 27 -5.04 -13.84 -2.71
C ALA A 27 -6.10 -13.39 -3.73
N GLY A 28 -6.07 -13.93 -4.94
CA GLY A 28 -7.02 -13.65 -6.00
C GLY A 28 -6.78 -12.32 -6.72
N PRO A 29 -7.73 -11.93 -7.60
CA PRO A 29 -7.57 -10.77 -8.46
C PRO A 29 -7.37 -9.48 -7.67
N LEU A 30 -6.53 -8.58 -8.21
CA LEU A 30 -6.40 -7.20 -7.71
C LEU A 30 -7.76 -6.47 -7.77
N GLN A 31 -8.59 -6.80 -8.77
CA GLN A 31 -9.92 -6.22 -8.94
C GLN A 31 -10.78 -6.39 -7.68
N ASP A 32 -10.96 -7.61 -7.16
CA ASP A 32 -11.83 -7.81 -5.98
C ASP A 32 -11.28 -7.02 -4.77
N TYR A 33 -9.96 -6.95 -4.63
CA TYR A 33 -9.35 -6.20 -3.53
C TYR A 33 -9.65 -4.70 -3.65
N LEU A 34 -9.56 -4.14 -4.85
CA LEU A 34 -9.92 -2.74 -5.10
C LEU A 34 -11.43 -2.50 -4.94
N GLU A 35 -12.29 -3.47 -5.23
CA GLU A 35 -13.72 -3.39 -4.95
C GLU A 35 -14.01 -3.35 -3.44
N GLU A 36 -13.33 -4.16 -2.63
CA GLU A 36 -13.41 -4.08 -1.17
C GLU A 36 -13.00 -2.70 -0.64
N ILE A 37 -11.92 -2.12 -1.18
CA ILE A 37 -11.50 -0.76 -0.84
C ILE A 37 -12.55 0.27 -1.27
N SER A 38 -13.14 0.12 -2.45
CA SER A 38 -14.18 1.01 -2.96
C SER A 38 -15.39 1.04 -2.03
N GLU A 39 -15.86 -0.14 -1.61
CA GLU A 39 -16.93 -0.26 -0.62
C GLU A 39 -16.57 0.40 0.71
N TRP A 40 -15.34 0.18 1.17
CA TRP A 40 -14.88 0.76 2.42
C TRP A 40 -14.83 2.29 2.37
N VAL A 41 -14.19 2.86 1.33
CA VAL A 41 -14.10 4.31 1.12
C VAL A 41 -15.49 4.96 1.04
N GLY A 42 -16.47 4.24 0.50
CA GLY A 42 -17.88 4.64 0.48
C GLY A 42 -18.54 4.70 1.87
N LYS A 43 -18.05 3.91 2.84
CA LYS A 43 -18.57 3.85 4.23
C LYS A 43 -17.82 4.78 5.18
N THR A 44 -16.63 5.27 4.82
CA THR A 44 -15.74 6.06 5.69
C THR A 44 -15.40 7.44 5.11
N PRO A 45 -16.35 8.40 5.04
CA PRO A 45 -16.17 9.64 4.27
C PRO A 45 -14.98 10.53 4.68
N ASP A 46 -14.51 10.43 5.92
CA ASP A 46 -13.50 11.30 6.51
C ASP A 46 -12.06 10.72 6.49
N GLU A 47 -11.85 9.62 5.77
CA GLU A 47 -10.56 8.92 5.73
C GLU A 47 -9.91 8.95 4.35
N VAL A 48 -8.59 8.77 4.30
CA VAL A 48 -7.84 8.59 3.03
C VAL A 48 -7.08 7.27 3.09
N VAL A 49 -7.22 6.48 2.03
CA VAL A 49 -6.46 5.24 1.81
C VAL A 49 -5.20 5.58 1.02
N LYS A 50 -4.08 5.00 1.42
CA LYS A 50 -2.86 4.92 0.63
C LYS A 50 -2.65 3.47 0.22
N ILE A 51 -2.25 3.20 -1.01
CA ILE A 51 -1.95 1.85 -1.50
C ILE A 51 -0.55 1.88 -2.11
N LEU A 52 0.26 0.89 -1.77
CA LEU A 52 1.51 0.55 -2.44
C LEU A 52 1.33 -0.79 -3.16
N LEU A 53 1.52 -0.80 -4.47
CA LEU A 53 1.49 -1.99 -5.30
C LEU A 53 2.92 -2.34 -5.72
N THR A 54 3.28 -3.62 -5.65
CA THR A 54 4.53 -4.13 -6.18
C THR A 54 4.26 -4.80 -7.52
N ASN A 55 4.84 -4.29 -8.61
CA ASN A 55 4.68 -4.74 -9.99
C ASN A 55 5.96 -5.44 -10.49
N ILE A 56 6.30 -6.56 -9.84
CA ILE A 56 7.54 -7.30 -10.11
C ILE A 56 7.62 -7.88 -11.53
N ASP A 57 6.47 -8.17 -12.15
CA ASP A 57 6.39 -8.68 -13.52
C ASP A 57 6.42 -7.56 -14.58
N ALA A 58 6.64 -6.30 -14.16
CA ALA A 58 6.75 -5.13 -15.03
C ALA A 58 5.54 -4.96 -15.97
N LEU A 59 4.33 -5.17 -15.43
CA LEU A 59 3.11 -5.06 -16.20
C LEU A 59 2.84 -3.61 -16.64
N PRO A 60 2.20 -3.41 -17.80
CA PRO A 60 1.85 -2.09 -18.27
C PRO A 60 0.98 -1.35 -17.25
N ILE A 61 1.32 -0.09 -16.97
CA ILE A 61 0.60 0.74 -16.00
C ILE A 61 -0.89 0.92 -16.37
N GLU A 62 -1.21 0.83 -17.65
CA GLU A 62 -2.56 0.92 -18.20
C GLU A 62 -3.47 -0.22 -17.67
N LYS A 63 -2.93 -1.42 -17.44
CA LYS A 63 -3.72 -2.50 -16.82
C LYS A 63 -4.14 -2.14 -15.39
N PHE A 64 -3.27 -1.49 -14.63
CA PHE A 64 -3.61 -1.00 -13.29
C PHE A 64 -4.65 0.11 -13.37
N ASP A 65 -4.50 1.07 -14.29
CA ASP A 65 -5.48 2.14 -14.54
C ASP A 65 -6.87 1.58 -14.88
N GLU A 66 -6.95 0.57 -15.73
CA GLU A 66 -8.19 -0.13 -16.08
C GLU A 66 -8.83 -0.80 -14.86
N THR A 67 -8.02 -1.45 -14.01
CA THR A 67 -8.49 -2.11 -12.78
C THR A 67 -9.04 -1.08 -11.77
N PHE A 68 -8.30 0.01 -11.53
CA PHE A 68 -8.77 1.12 -10.66
C PHE A 68 -9.99 1.84 -11.22
N THR A 69 -10.11 1.95 -12.55
CA THR A 69 -11.29 2.51 -13.22
C THR A 69 -12.50 1.62 -12.99
N SER A 70 -12.34 0.31 -13.18
CA SER A 70 -13.40 -0.69 -13.01
C SER A 70 -13.90 -0.76 -11.56
N ALA A 71 -13.00 -0.63 -10.58
CA ALA A 71 -13.37 -0.53 -9.16
C ALA A 71 -13.97 0.84 -8.75
N GLY A 72 -14.06 1.81 -9.66
CA GLY A 72 -14.61 3.15 -9.39
C GLY A 72 -13.69 4.05 -8.54
N LEU A 73 -12.42 3.70 -8.40
CA LEU A 73 -11.47 4.37 -7.51
C LEU A 73 -10.65 5.47 -8.20
N LYS A 74 -10.50 5.42 -9.53
CA LYS A 74 -9.67 6.39 -10.30
C LYS A 74 -10.00 7.86 -10.01
N GLY A 75 -11.29 8.20 -9.89
CA GLY A 75 -11.74 9.57 -9.61
C GLY A 75 -11.34 10.11 -8.24
N LEU A 76 -10.98 9.22 -7.32
CA LEU A 76 -10.62 9.54 -5.93
C LEU A 76 -9.10 9.68 -5.71
N GLY A 77 -8.32 9.41 -6.75
CA GLY A 77 -6.86 9.41 -6.72
C GLY A 77 -6.23 10.80 -6.55
N PHE A 78 -5.18 10.86 -5.74
CA PHE A 78 -4.35 12.04 -5.52
C PHE A 78 -3.51 12.36 -6.75
N ARG A 79 -3.56 13.61 -7.21
CA ARG A 79 -2.90 14.08 -8.44
C ARG A 79 -1.97 15.26 -8.17
N PRO A 80 -0.72 15.02 -7.75
CA PRO A 80 0.22 16.09 -7.48
C PRO A 80 0.66 16.76 -8.80
N LYS A 81 0.70 18.10 -8.82
CA LYS A 81 1.17 18.86 -10.00
C LYS A 81 2.69 18.79 -10.22
N ALA A 82 3.42 18.33 -9.20
CA ALA A 82 4.86 18.17 -9.21
C ALA A 82 5.24 17.19 -8.09
N LYS A 83 6.41 16.56 -8.22
CA LYS A 83 6.98 15.72 -7.17
C LYS A 83 7.02 16.47 -5.83
N LEU A 84 6.43 15.87 -4.81
CA LEU A 84 6.35 16.47 -3.47
C LEU A 84 7.51 15.99 -2.60
N SER A 85 8.19 16.93 -1.95
CA SER A 85 9.03 16.58 -0.80
C SER A 85 8.16 16.25 0.41
N ARG A 86 8.73 15.53 1.39
CA ARG A 86 8.05 15.13 2.64
C ARG A 86 7.23 16.25 3.29
N ALA A 87 7.78 17.47 3.40
CA ALA A 87 7.12 18.60 4.05
C ALA A 87 5.99 19.24 3.23
N LYS A 88 5.85 18.89 1.94
CA LYS A 88 4.86 19.45 1.02
C LYS A 88 3.63 18.57 0.84
N TRP A 89 3.58 17.40 1.50
CA TRP A 89 2.40 16.57 1.51
C TRP A 89 1.20 17.32 2.12
N PRO A 90 0.03 17.33 1.46
CA PRO A 90 -1.13 18.03 1.98
C PRO A 90 -1.63 17.37 3.29
N PRO A 91 -2.18 18.18 4.22
CA PRO A 91 -2.85 17.62 5.38
C PRO A 91 -4.13 16.88 4.97
N LEU A 92 -4.61 15.96 5.84
CA LEU A 92 -5.80 15.14 5.59
C LEU A 92 -7.01 16.00 5.18
N GLN A 93 -7.32 17.06 5.92
CA GLN A 93 -8.47 17.92 5.63
C GLN A 93 -8.44 18.47 4.20
N LYS A 94 -7.26 18.88 3.72
CA LYS A 94 -7.12 19.40 2.36
C LYS A 94 -7.39 18.33 1.30
N LEU A 95 -6.95 17.09 1.54
CA LEU A 95 -7.26 15.96 0.65
C LEU A 95 -8.77 15.72 0.59
N LEU A 96 -9.45 15.73 1.73
CA LEU A 96 -10.91 15.55 1.81
C LEU A 96 -11.67 16.69 1.10
N ASP A 97 -11.25 17.93 1.31
CA ASP A 97 -11.84 19.12 0.65
C ASP A 97 -11.70 19.04 -0.88
N GLU A 98 -10.59 18.49 -1.37
CA GLU A 98 -10.31 18.23 -2.79
C GLU A 98 -10.93 16.91 -3.30
N ARG A 99 -11.76 16.24 -2.48
CA ARG A 99 -12.38 14.92 -2.76
C ARG A 99 -11.37 13.82 -3.10
N THR A 100 -10.11 13.99 -2.69
CA THR A 100 -9.09 12.96 -2.78
C THR A 100 -9.28 11.99 -1.62
N ARG A 101 -9.53 10.72 -1.95
CA ARG A 101 -9.75 9.64 -0.96
C ARG A 101 -8.74 8.50 -1.11
N LEU A 102 -7.89 8.56 -2.14
CA LEU A 102 -6.93 7.52 -2.48
C LEU A 102 -5.58 8.12 -2.88
N VAL A 103 -4.47 7.55 -2.39
CA VAL A 103 -3.11 7.82 -2.88
C VAL A 103 -2.51 6.48 -3.30
N VAL A 104 -2.11 6.33 -4.56
CA VAL A 104 -1.58 5.07 -5.08
C VAL A 104 -0.11 5.23 -5.39
N PHE A 105 0.68 4.27 -4.97
CA PHE A 105 2.09 4.12 -5.29
C PHE A 105 2.32 2.76 -5.92
N ILE A 106 3.25 2.66 -6.86
CA ILE A 106 3.65 1.40 -7.47
C ILE A 106 5.16 1.35 -7.65
N ASP A 107 5.78 0.19 -7.47
CA ASP A 107 7.16 -0.02 -7.92
C ASP A 107 7.20 -0.42 -9.41
N TYR A 108 8.26 -0.03 -10.12
CA TYR A 108 8.55 -0.39 -11.51
C TYR A 108 7.49 -0.03 -12.59
N SER A 109 7.97 0.16 -13.82
CA SER A 109 7.15 0.31 -15.04
C SER A 109 6.18 1.50 -15.06
N LEU A 110 6.52 2.59 -14.38
CA LEU A 110 5.80 3.85 -14.54
C LEU A 110 6.31 4.62 -15.76
N ASP A 111 5.38 4.86 -16.69
CA ASP A 111 5.50 5.95 -17.64
C ASP A 111 4.69 7.13 -17.09
N GLU A 112 5.34 7.96 -16.26
CA GLU A 112 4.72 9.06 -15.49
C GLU A 112 3.94 10.07 -16.35
N GLY A 113 4.10 10.03 -17.69
CA GLY A 113 3.34 10.85 -18.62
C GLY A 113 1.93 10.35 -18.94
N LYS A 114 1.59 9.11 -18.59
CA LYS A 114 0.33 8.46 -19.00
C LYS A 114 -0.76 8.48 -17.94
N ILE A 115 -0.42 8.21 -16.68
CA ILE A 115 -1.37 8.07 -15.57
C ILE A 115 -0.97 9.00 -14.43
N ASP A 116 -1.84 9.95 -14.08
CA ASP A 116 -1.49 11.11 -13.25
C ASP A 116 -1.75 10.95 -11.74
N TYR A 117 -2.25 9.79 -11.31
CA TYR A 117 -2.61 9.51 -9.91
C TYR A 117 -1.93 8.28 -9.31
N ILE A 118 -1.19 7.52 -10.12
CA ILE A 118 -0.35 6.41 -9.66
C ILE A 118 1.08 6.92 -9.64
N LEU A 119 1.68 6.93 -8.45
CA LEU A 119 2.97 7.56 -8.18
C LEU A 119 4.10 6.52 -8.10
N ASP A 120 5.32 6.91 -8.43
CA ASP A 120 6.49 6.03 -8.24
C ASP A 120 6.80 5.85 -6.76
N GLU A 121 6.81 4.60 -6.28
CA GLU A 121 7.22 4.28 -4.91
C GLU A 121 8.57 4.93 -4.57
N PHE A 122 9.55 4.79 -5.45
CA PHE A 122 10.94 5.20 -5.20
C PHE A 122 11.12 6.71 -5.13
N ASP A 123 10.13 7.46 -5.61
CA ASP A 123 10.08 8.91 -5.51
C ASP A 123 9.62 9.42 -4.15
N TYR A 124 8.93 8.58 -3.37
CA TYR A 124 8.25 8.99 -2.15
C TYR A 124 8.60 8.17 -0.91
N PHE A 125 9.12 6.96 -1.08
CA PHE A 125 9.42 6.06 0.03
C PHE A 125 10.85 5.53 0.04
N TRP A 126 11.29 5.17 1.24
CA TRP A 126 12.41 4.25 1.46
C TRP A 126 11.96 3.13 2.40
N LYS A 127 12.40 1.90 2.11
CA LYS A 127 12.17 0.73 2.96
C LYS A 127 13.38 0.54 3.88
N THR A 128 13.14 0.28 5.17
CA THR A 128 14.23 0.02 6.13
C THR A 128 15.11 -1.13 5.65
N LEU A 129 16.44 -0.92 5.70
CA LEU A 129 17.56 -1.69 5.12
C LEU A 129 18.14 -1.14 3.81
N PHE A 130 17.48 -0.18 3.16
CA PHE A 130 18.04 0.56 2.01
C PHE A 130 18.31 2.02 2.37
N GLU A 131 19.40 2.57 1.83
CA GLU A 131 19.81 3.97 2.03
C GLU A 131 18.80 4.92 1.39
N GLY A 132 18.33 5.91 2.14
CA GLY A 132 17.44 6.97 1.64
C GLY A 132 17.58 8.23 2.48
N ASP A 133 17.38 9.41 1.89
CA ASP A 133 17.43 10.69 2.62
C ASP A 133 16.12 10.88 3.40
N PRO A 134 16.11 10.80 4.75
CA PRO A 134 14.90 10.89 5.57
C PRO A 134 14.31 12.31 5.58
N THR A 135 15.00 13.31 5.02
CA THR A 135 14.45 14.65 4.81
C THR A 135 13.59 14.74 3.55
N GLN A 136 13.79 13.83 2.59
CA GLN A 136 13.11 13.82 1.30
C GLN A 136 12.01 12.76 1.23
N LEU A 137 12.27 11.55 1.74
CA LEU A 137 11.41 10.38 1.60
C LEU A 137 10.64 10.04 2.88
N MET A 138 9.46 9.46 2.73
CA MET A 138 8.71 8.86 3.85
C MET A 138 9.28 7.47 4.14
N GLY A 139 9.61 7.16 5.40
CA GLY A 139 9.98 5.80 5.78
C GLY A 139 8.75 4.88 5.85
N ILE A 140 8.82 3.71 5.22
CA ILE A 140 7.89 2.59 5.45
C ILE A 140 8.61 1.54 6.30
N MET A 141 7.95 1.14 7.39
CA MET A 141 8.34 -0.04 8.15
C MET A 141 7.44 -1.20 7.76
N ASP A 142 8.07 -2.32 7.38
CA ASP A 142 7.35 -3.56 7.19
C ASP A 142 6.91 -4.13 8.55
N HIS A 143 5.65 -4.53 8.61
CA HIS A 143 5.00 -5.07 9.80
C HIS A 143 4.45 -6.47 9.53
N MET A 144 5.27 -7.34 8.93
CA MET A 144 4.91 -8.75 8.73
C MET A 144 5.55 -9.67 9.78
N LEU A 145 4.78 -10.68 10.18
CA LEU A 145 5.28 -11.84 10.93
C LEU A 145 5.29 -13.02 9.96
N ASN A 146 6.44 -13.68 9.82
CA ASN A 146 6.60 -14.80 8.89
C ASN A 146 6.96 -16.07 9.66
N HIS A 147 6.57 -17.22 9.10
CA HIS A 147 7.07 -18.53 9.44
C HIS A 147 8.05 -19.00 8.38
N GLU A 148 9.00 -19.84 8.78
CA GLU A 148 9.83 -20.58 7.84
C GLU A 148 9.37 -22.04 7.80
N VAL A 149 8.97 -22.50 6.63
CA VAL A 149 8.56 -23.89 6.39
C VAL A 149 9.40 -24.43 5.26
N LEU A 150 10.27 -25.40 5.57
CA LEU A 150 11.14 -26.05 4.58
C LEU A 150 12.01 -25.06 3.76
N GLY A 151 12.46 -23.97 4.38
CA GLY A 151 13.28 -22.92 3.75
C GLY A 151 12.48 -21.90 2.93
N ILE A 152 11.14 -21.99 2.93
CA ILE A 152 10.25 -20.99 2.35
C ILE A 152 9.72 -20.10 3.47
N VAL A 153 9.91 -18.80 3.32
CA VAL A 153 9.34 -17.79 4.23
C VAL A 153 7.90 -17.54 3.82
N ILE A 154 6.95 -17.77 4.72
CA ILE A 154 5.51 -17.64 4.46
C ILE A 154 4.89 -16.73 5.52
N PRO A 155 4.02 -15.77 5.15
CA PRO A 155 3.33 -14.93 6.12
C PRO A 155 2.52 -15.76 7.15
N ASN A 156 2.64 -15.42 8.43
CA ASN A 156 1.86 -16.05 9.50
C ASN A 156 0.44 -15.50 9.53
N GLN A 157 -0.40 -15.98 8.62
CA GLN A 157 -1.80 -15.54 8.52
C GLN A 157 -2.64 -15.88 9.76
N ALA A 158 -2.30 -16.94 10.50
CA ALA A 158 -3.04 -17.35 11.69
C ALA A 158 -2.93 -16.34 12.84
N ASP A 159 -1.80 -15.64 12.94
CA ASP A 159 -1.57 -14.57 13.93
C ASP A 159 -1.59 -13.17 13.30
N ALA A 160 -2.12 -13.04 12.08
CA ALA A 160 -2.33 -11.76 11.41
C ALA A 160 -3.08 -10.77 12.32
N ASN A 161 -4.12 -11.22 13.01
CA ASN A 161 -4.90 -10.39 13.93
C ASN A 161 -4.10 -9.84 15.12
N LYS A 162 -3.07 -10.54 15.59
CA LYS A 162 -2.18 -10.08 16.66
C LYS A 162 -1.14 -9.14 16.09
N THR A 163 -0.59 -9.48 14.93
CA THR A 163 0.44 -8.70 14.24
C THR A 163 -0.12 -7.35 13.79
N ASN A 164 -1.31 -7.32 13.19
CA ASN A 164 -2.00 -6.10 12.75
C ASN A 164 -2.92 -5.50 13.81
N SER A 165 -2.78 -5.93 15.08
CA SER A 165 -3.49 -5.28 16.18
C SER A 165 -2.98 -3.86 16.40
N GLU A 166 -3.89 -2.98 16.81
CA GLU A 166 -3.56 -1.61 17.21
C GLU A 166 -2.39 -1.57 18.21
N TYR A 167 -2.42 -2.47 19.20
CA TYR A 167 -1.38 -2.59 20.23
C TYR A 167 0.00 -2.93 19.64
N SER A 168 0.08 -3.90 18.73
CA SER A 168 1.34 -4.27 18.09
C SER A 168 1.91 -3.11 17.26
N ILE A 169 1.05 -2.42 16.51
CA ILE A 169 1.42 -1.28 15.67
C ILE A 169 1.92 -0.11 16.54
N GLN A 170 1.20 0.25 17.60
CA GLN A 170 1.60 1.30 18.55
C GLN A 170 2.91 0.95 19.26
N THR A 171 3.14 -0.33 19.55
CA THR A 171 4.40 -0.79 20.15
C THR A 171 5.56 -0.60 19.17
N ARG A 172 5.39 -0.97 17.89
CA ARG A 172 6.42 -0.83 16.86
C ARG A 172 6.69 0.65 16.50
N GLN A 173 5.63 1.48 16.50
CA GLN A 173 5.72 2.95 16.43
C GLN A 173 6.59 3.53 17.55
N THR A 174 6.32 3.12 18.78
CA THR A 174 7.05 3.60 19.96
C THR A 174 8.51 3.17 19.91
N PHE A 175 8.78 1.93 19.51
CA PHE A 175 10.14 1.42 19.32
C PHE A 175 10.91 2.22 18.27
N ALA A 176 10.31 2.47 17.11
CA ALA A 176 10.92 3.26 16.06
C ALA A 176 11.20 4.70 16.51
N ARG A 177 10.28 5.34 17.24
CA ARG A 177 10.50 6.68 17.82
C ARG A 177 11.67 6.68 18.79
N ALA A 178 11.77 5.66 19.65
CA ALA A 178 12.85 5.51 20.61
C ALA A 178 14.23 5.28 19.95
N THR A 179 14.28 4.69 18.76
CA THR A 179 15.51 4.48 17.99
C THR A 179 15.86 5.63 17.03
N GLY A 180 15.09 6.73 17.05
CA GLY A 180 15.29 7.88 16.17
C GLY A 180 14.75 7.71 14.74
N ALA A 181 14.11 6.57 14.45
CA ALA A 181 13.46 6.27 13.17
C ALA A 181 11.99 6.74 13.11
N GLY A 182 11.34 6.97 14.25
CA GLY A 182 9.88 7.12 14.33
C GLY A 182 9.32 8.53 14.05
N ASP A 183 10.15 9.57 14.02
CA ASP A 183 9.77 10.88 13.46
C ASP A 183 9.89 10.91 11.91
N GLN A 184 10.41 9.81 11.34
CA GLN A 184 10.76 9.66 9.91
C GLN A 184 9.82 8.70 9.16
N MET A 185 8.82 8.13 9.85
CA MET A 185 8.03 7.02 9.32
C MET A 185 6.53 7.31 9.33
N SER A 186 5.88 7.03 8.21
CA SER A 186 4.42 7.00 8.12
C SER A 186 3.97 5.62 8.58
N PHE A 187 3.66 5.49 9.87
CA PHE A 187 3.07 4.26 10.38
C PHE A 187 1.64 4.16 9.93
N SER A 188 1.30 3.02 9.35
CA SER A 188 0.01 2.87 8.75
C SER A 188 -0.57 1.49 9.00
N TRP A 189 -1.89 1.47 8.97
CA TRP A 189 -2.74 0.42 9.49
C TRP A 189 -2.66 -0.90 8.76
N ILE A 190 -2.12 -0.95 7.54
CA ILE A 190 -2.21 -2.15 6.74
C ILE A 190 -0.99 -2.19 5.79
N VAL A 191 -0.12 -3.19 5.92
CA VAL A 191 0.73 -3.65 4.81
C VAL A 191 0.04 -4.91 4.31
N LEU A 192 -0.88 -4.75 3.36
CA LEU A 192 -1.73 -5.82 2.84
C LEU A 192 -0.99 -6.80 1.91
N THR A 193 0.14 -7.34 2.38
CA THR A 193 0.67 -8.53 1.71
C THR A 193 -0.22 -9.69 2.14
N LEU A 194 -1.32 -9.86 1.40
CA LEU A 194 -2.27 -10.95 1.47
C LEU A 194 -2.97 -11.16 2.83
N GLU A 195 -3.85 -10.22 3.21
CA GLU A 195 -4.83 -10.41 4.31
C GLU A 195 -6.27 -10.13 3.85
N ARG A 196 -6.79 -10.94 2.93
CA ARG A 196 -8.22 -10.93 2.55
C ARG A 196 -9.18 -11.33 3.68
N GLN A 197 -8.71 -11.77 4.85
CA GLN A 197 -9.59 -12.37 5.86
C GLN A 197 -10.02 -11.44 7.01
N TRP A 198 -9.42 -10.26 7.19
CA TRP A 198 -9.71 -9.44 8.39
C TRP A 198 -9.86 -7.93 8.17
N ALA A 199 -9.73 -7.44 6.94
CA ALA A 199 -10.08 -6.06 6.58
C ALA A 199 -11.48 -5.62 7.06
N PRO A 200 -12.57 -6.43 7.03
CA PRO A 200 -13.89 -5.92 7.40
C PRO A 200 -14.11 -5.69 8.90
N ARG A 201 -13.16 -6.05 9.79
CA ARG A 201 -13.35 -5.89 11.25
C ARG A 201 -12.63 -4.70 11.86
N TYR A 202 -11.73 -4.05 11.13
CA TYR A 202 -10.91 -2.93 11.65
C TYR A 202 -10.74 -1.77 10.65
N LEU A 203 -11.52 -1.79 9.58
CA LEU A 203 -11.76 -0.70 8.66
C LEU A 203 -13.21 -0.24 8.84
#